data_AF-A0A8X7S939-F1
#
_entry.id   AF-A0A8X7S939-F1
#
_cell.length_a   1.000
_cell.length_b   1.000
_cell.length_c   1.000
_cell.angle_alpha   90.00
_cell.angle_beta   90.00
_cell.angle_gamma   90.00
#
_symmetry.space_group_name_H-M   'P 1'
#
loop_
_entity.id
_entity.type
_entity.pdbx_description
1 polymer ?
#
loop_
_entity_poly.entity_id
_entity_poly.type
_entity_poly.pdbx_seq_one_letter_code
_entity_poly.pdbx_strand_id
1 'polypeptide(L)' 'MTCDRSPKRCVDLRTNKLNCGRCGKSCQYSEVCCNGYCVNPMFDKRHCGGCFKKCNKGRSCGYGM' A
#
# COMPACT_ATOMS: atom_id res chain seq x y z
N MET A 1 -3.29 -11.66 19.52
CA MET A 1 -3.94 -10.82 18.51
C MET A 1 -3.20 -11.04 17.21
N THR A 2 -3.80 -11.79 16.29
CA THR A 2 -3.12 -12.66 15.32
C THR A 2 -2.83 -11.99 13.98
N CYS A 3 -1.55 -11.95 13.56
CA CYS A 3 -1.14 -11.87 12.16
C CYS A 3 -1.18 -13.30 11.60
N ASP A 4 -2.38 -13.74 11.23
CA ASP A 4 -2.73 -15.07 10.69
C ASP A 4 -2.43 -16.26 11.62
N ARG A 5 -3.29 -17.28 11.61
CA ARG A 5 -3.19 -18.46 12.50
C ARG A 5 -2.05 -19.40 12.08
N SER A 6 -0.80 -18.94 12.15
CA SER A 6 0.37 -19.81 12.05
C SER A 6 1.43 -19.34 13.05
N PRO A 7 1.95 -20.22 13.92
CA PRO A 7 2.66 -19.81 15.13
C PRO A 7 4.01 -19.09 14.92
N LYS A 8 4.46 -18.79 13.69
CA LYS A 8 5.81 -18.21 13.44
C LYS A 8 5.97 -17.36 12.16
N ARG A 9 4.92 -16.77 11.58
CA ARG A 9 5.09 -15.89 10.41
C ARG A 9 4.99 -14.40 10.75
N CYS A 10 6.16 -13.76 10.86
CA CYS A 10 6.26 -12.31 10.83
C CYS A 10 5.95 -11.84 9.41
N VAL A 11 4.89 -11.07 9.25
CA VAL A 11 4.55 -10.41 7.98
C VAL A 11 4.93 -8.95 8.07
N ASP A 12 5.47 -8.42 6.97
CA ASP A 12 5.89 -7.03 6.95
C ASP A 12 4.68 -6.11 6.83
N LEU A 13 4.37 -5.38 7.90
CA LEU A 13 3.23 -4.47 7.94
C LEU A 13 3.41 -3.26 7.01
N ARG A 14 4.60 -3.04 6.45
CA ARG A 14 4.91 -1.88 5.61
C ARG A 14 4.61 -2.13 4.14
N THR A 15 4.61 -3.39 3.72
CA THR A 15 4.46 -3.80 2.32
C THR A 15 3.34 -4.80 2.13
N ASN A 16 2.92 -5.51 3.18
CA ASN A 16 1.86 -6.50 3.08
C ASN A 16 0.49 -5.80 3.01
N LYS A 17 -0.15 -5.93 1.85
CA LYS A 17 -1.50 -5.41 1.58
C LYS A 17 -2.55 -5.88 2.59
N LEU A 18 -2.44 -7.11 3.09
CA LEU A 18 -3.42 -7.71 4.00
C LEU A 18 -3.19 -7.34 5.47
N ASN A 19 -2.04 -6.76 5.79
CA ASN A 19 -1.64 -6.40 7.15
C ASN A 19 -0.99 -5.02 7.19
N CYS A 20 -1.52 -4.05 6.45
CA CYS A 20 -0.87 -2.76 6.23
C CYS A 20 -0.97 -1.85 7.46
N GLY A 21 0.14 -1.69 8.17
CA GLY A 21 0.27 -0.89 9.40
C GLY A 21 -0.22 -1.59 10.67
N ARG A 22 -1.05 -2.63 10.56
CA ARG A 22 -1.39 -3.57 11.64
C ARG A 22 -1.88 -4.91 11.10
N CYS A 23 -1.81 -5.96 11.92
CA CYS A 23 -2.39 -7.26 11.60
C CYS A 23 -3.89 -7.15 11.29
N GLY A 24 -4.32 -7.77 10.19
CA GLY A 24 -5.72 -7.79 9.75
C GLY A 24 -6.23 -6.52 9.07
N LYS A 25 -5.37 -5.51 8.86
CA LYS A 25 -5.72 -4.31 8.09
C LYS A 25 -5.41 -4.54 6.61
N SER A 26 -6.42 -4.93 5.86
CA SER A 26 -6.33 -5.05 4.40
C SER A 26 -6.58 -3.71 3.71
N CYS A 27 -5.72 -3.36 2.74
CA CYS A 27 -5.97 -2.24 1.83
C CYS A 27 -6.99 -2.62 0.76
N GLN A 28 -7.70 -1.63 0.21
CA GLN A 28 -8.68 -1.87 -0.86
C GLN A 28 -8.03 -2.49 -2.11
N TYR A 29 -8.86 -3.01 -3.02
CA TYR A 29 -8.37 -3.69 -4.21
C TYR A 29 -7.40 -2.82 -5.04
N SER A 30 -7.75 -1.55 -5.24
CA SER A 30 -6.96 -0.55 -5.98
C SER A 30 -5.87 0.13 -5.16
N GLU A 31 -5.71 -0.23 -3.89
CA GLU A 31 -4.68 0.33 -3.00
C GLU A 31 -3.53 -0.64 -2.79
N VAL A 32 -2.36 -0.06 -2.55
CA VAL A 32 -1.14 -0.78 -2.18
C VAL A 32 -0.71 -0.36 -0.79
N CYS A 33 -0.05 -1.27 -0.07
CA CYS A 33 0.53 -0.93 1.21
C CYS A 33 1.88 -0.23 1.00
N CYS A 34 1.92 1.06 1.31
CA CYS A 34 3.14 1.85 1.34
C CYS A 34 3.45 2.28 2.76
N ASN A 35 4.50 1.70 3.31
CA ASN A 35 5.07 2.09 4.59
C ASN A 35 4.07 2.02 5.76
N GLY A 36 3.12 1.08 5.69
CA GLY A 36 2.08 0.88 6.70
C GLY A 36 0.80 1.65 6.44
N TYR A 37 0.71 2.32 5.29
CA TYR A 37 -0.47 3.07 4.85
C TYR A 37 -0.98 2.53 3.53
N CYS A 38 -2.29 2.39 3.42
CA CYS A 38 -2.95 2.08 2.17
C CYS A 38 -2.98 3.37 1.34
N VAL A 39 -2.42 3.30 0.14
CA VAL A 39 -2.40 4.42 -0.79
C VAL A 39 -2.81 3.92 -2.16
N ASN A 40 -3.48 4.78 -2.93
CA ASN A 40 -3.94 4.44 -4.26
C ASN A 40 -2.94 4.96 -5.31
N PRO A 41 -2.14 4.09 -5.95
CA PRO A 41 -1.13 4.52 -6.90
C PRO A 41 -1.69 4.96 -8.25
N MET A 42 -3.02 4.89 -8.45
CA MET A 42 -3.68 5.36 -9.68
C MET A 42 -4.12 6.82 -9.59
N PHE A 43 -4.33 7.34 -8.38
CA PHE A 43 -4.83 8.69 -8.13
C PHE A 43 -3.91 9.53 -7.24
N ASP A 44 -3.13 8.89 -6.36
CA ASP A 44 -2.25 9.60 -5.45
C ASP A 44 -1.00 10.09 -6.19
N LYS A 45 -0.91 11.41 -6.36
CA LYS A 45 0.22 12.08 -7.03
C LYS A 45 1.56 11.83 -6.32
N ARG A 46 1.56 11.40 -5.06
CA ARG A 46 2.78 11.07 -4.29
C ARG A 46 3.18 9.60 -4.41
N HIS A 47 2.28 8.75 -4.93
CA HIS A 47 2.47 7.30 -5.04
C HIS A 47 2.08 6.76 -6.43
N CYS A 48 2.17 7.59 -7.47
CA CYS A 48 1.72 7.27 -8.81
C CYS A 48 2.53 6.13 -9.44
N GLY A 49 1.87 5.02 -9.74
CA GLY A 49 2.51 3.80 -10.28
C GLY A 49 3.41 3.06 -9.27
N GLY A 50 3.39 3.43 -7.98
CA GLY A 50 4.12 2.71 -6.94
C GLY A 50 4.42 3.54 -5.68
N CYS A 51 4.84 2.87 -4.61
CA CYS A 51 5.19 3.56 -3.36
C CYS A 51 6.28 4.61 -3.56
N PHE A 52 6.06 5.82 -3.03
CA PHE A 52 6.99 6.94 -3.08
C PHE A 52 7.35 7.39 -4.50
N LYS A 53 6.57 7.01 -5.52
CA LYS A 53 6.69 7.54 -6.87
C LYS A 53 5.81 8.78 -7.01
N LYS A 54 6.41 9.96 -6.95
CA LYS A 54 5.66 11.19 -7.26
C LYS A 54 5.50 11.39 -8.76
N CYS A 55 4.40 11.99 -9.19
CA CYS A 55 4.27 12.51 -10.56
C CYS A 55 5.26 13.68 -10.78
N ASN A 56 5.81 13.76 -11.98
CA ASN A 56 6.54 14.95 -12.43
C ASN A 56 5.60 16.16 -12.46
N LYS A 57 6.15 17.35 -12.21
CA LYS A 57 5.39 18.62 -12.22
C LYS A 57 4.61 18.73 -13.54
N GLY A 58 3.29 18.93 -13.44
CA GLY A 58 2.39 19.07 -14.58
C GLY A 58 1.76 17.77 -15.10
N ARG A 59 2.09 16.59 -14.57
CA ARG A 59 1.39 15.34 -14.90
C ARG A 59 0.35 14.98 -13.84
N SER A 60 -0.83 14.58 -14.32
CA SER A 60 -1.90 14.02 -13.50
C SER A 60 -1.61 12.54 -13.24
N CYS A 61 -1.76 12.08 -12.00
CA CYS A 61 -1.83 10.65 -11.75
C CYS A 61 -3.23 10.18 -12.15
N GLY A 62 -3.34 9.54 -13.31
CA GLY A 62 -4.59 8.97 -13.80
C GLY A 62 -4.31 7.61 -14.42
N TYR A 63 -5.09 6.61 -14.05
CA TYR A 63 -4.97 5.23 -14.55
C TYR A 63 -3.63 4.50 -14.29
N GLY A 64 -2.76 5.06 -13.45
CA GLY A 64 -1.55 4.36 -13.01
C GLY A 64 -0.32 4.48 -13.93
N MET A 65 -0.32 5.35 -14.95
CA MET A 65 0.87 5.71 -15.77
C MET A 65 0.83 7.13 -16.34
#